data_AF-A0A803PQ94-F1
#
_entry.id   AF-A0A803PQ94-F1
#
_cell.length_a   1.000
_cell.length_b   1.000
_cell.length_c   1.000
_cell.angle_alpha   90.00
_cell.angle_beta   90.00
_cell.angle_gamma   90.00
#
_symmetry.space_group_name_H-M   'P 1'
#
loop_
_entity.id
_entity.type
_entity.pdbx_description
1 polymer ?
#
loop_
_entity_poly.entity_id
_entity_poly.type
_entity_poly.pdbx_seq_one_letter_code
_entity_poly.pdbx_strand_id
1 'polypeptide(L)'
;MIELSKLILTHHPTFSINVVIIGLPANPTAAAATPVNTSKDISSNSAKYIATISATIPSIKFHYLPQITLPPNTTLGPVELGFFIPSLNNPNLHQFLQNLSQTSKLKAFILDFFCDAAFEVSWSQHSYLLLLHNLSR
;
A
#
# COMPACT_ATOMS: atom_id res chain seq x y z
N MET A 1 -7.10 -8.82 1.92
CA MET A 1 -6.58 -7.84 2.90
C MET A 1 -7.66 -7.23 3.81
N ILE A 2 -8.79 -6.72 3.31
CA ILE A 2 -9.77 -6.01 4.17
C ILE A 2 -10.51 -6.91 5.16
N GLU A 3 -10.95 -8.10 4.76
CA GLU A 3 -11.61 -9.03 5.69
C GLU A 3 -10.64 -9.51 6.79
N LEU A 4 -9.35 -9.67 6.47
CA LEU A 4 -8.31 -9.91 7.47
C LEU A 4 -8.19 -8.73 8.44
N SER A 5 -8.23 -7.49 7.94
CA SER A 5 -8.25 -6.30 8.79
C SER A 5 -9.43 -6.32 9.75
N LYS A 6 -10.63 -6.68 9.29
CA LYS A 6 -11.81 -6.82 10.16
C LYS A 6 -11.60 -7.88 11.23
N LEU A 7 -11.05 -9.04 10.86
CA LEU A 7 -10.74 -10.11 11.81
C LEU A 7 -9.70 -9.68 12.84
N ILE A 8 -8.67 -8.93 12.45
CA ILE A 8 -7.69 -8.38 13.42
C ILE A 8 -8.40 -7.48 14.43
N LEU A 9 -9.33 -6.64 13.97
CA LEU A 9 -10.08 -5.73 14.85
C LEU A 9 -11.05 -6.46 15.79
N THR A 10 -11.53 -7.67 15.47
CA THR A 10 -12.34 -8.45 16.43
C THR A 10 -11.52 -8.93 17.62
N HIS A 11 -10.23 -9.20 17.42
CA HIS A 11 -9.31 -9.62 18.48
C HIS A 11 -8.57 -8.45 19.15
N HIS A 12 -8.36 -7.36 18.42
CA HIS A 12 -7.61 -6.19 18.85
C HIS A 12 -8.36 -4.89 18.51
N PRO A 13 -9.48 -4.58 19.21
CA PRO A 13 -10.37 -3.47 18.86
C PRO A 13 -9.74 -2.08 19.03
N THR A 14 -8.64 -1.96 19.77
CA THR A 14 -7.91 -0.70 19.97
C THR A 14 -6.91 -0.40 18.85
N PHE A 15 -6.71 -1.33 17.90
CA PHE A 15 -5.79 -1.11 16.79
C PHE A 15 -6.40 -0.18 15.74
N SER A 16 -5.53 0.60 15.10
CA SER A 16 -5.82 1.28 13.84
C SER A 16 -5.10 0.56 12.72
N ILE A 17 -5.79 0.36 11.60
CA ILE A 17 -5.27 -0.31 10.42
C ILE A 17 -5.15 0.72 9.30
N ASN A 18 -3.94 0.85 8.73
CA ASN A 18 -3.69 1.69 7.57
C ASN A 18 -3.53 0.78 6.35
N VAL A 19 -4.50 0.81 5.45
CA VAL A 19 -4.47 0.10 4.17
C VAL A 19 -3.85 1.02 3.13
N VAL A 20 -2.71 0.60 2.59
CA VAL A 20 -2.03 1.32 1.52
C VAL A 20 -2.47 0.74 0.18
N ILE A 21 -2.93 1.61 -0.72
CA ILE A 21 -3.40 1.24 -2.06
C ILE A 21 -2.40 1.76 -3.08
N ILE A 22 -1.91 0.86 -3.94
CA ILE A 22 -1.13 1.19 -5.13
C ILE A 22 -2.10 1.25 -6.31
N GLY A 23 -2.20 2.43 -6.92
CA GLY A 23 -3.03 2.65 -8.11
C GLY A 23 -2.38 2.14 -9.39
N LEU A 24 -3.16 2.12 -10.47
CA LEU A 24 -2.63 1.88 -11.81
C LEU A 24 -1.61 2.96 -12.20
N PRO A 25 -0.57 2.62 -12.97
CA PRO A 25 0.36 3.60 -13.51
C PRO A 25 -0.32 4.65 -14.39
N ALA A 26 0.29 5.83 -14.51
CA ALA A 26 -0.19 6.92 -15.37
C ALA A 26 -0.21 6.56 -16.86
N ASN A 27 0.71 5.67 -17.26
CA ASN A 27 0.92 5.19 -18.62
C ASN A 27 0.84 3.65 -18.64
N PRO A 28 -0.36 3.07 -18.48
CA PRO A 28 -0.50 1.63 -18.42
C PRO A 28 -0.15 1.00 -19.77
N THR A 29 0.62 -0.10 -19.74
CA THR A 29 0.83 -0.94 -20.93
C THR A 29 -0.43 -1.77 -21.21
N ALA A 30 -0.57 -2.33 -22.42
CA ALA A 30 -1.68 -3.23 -22.73
C ALA A 30 -1.73 -4.46 -21.78
N ALA A 31 -0.58 -4.91 -21.28
CA ALA A 31 -0.50 -5.98 -20.28
C ALA A 31 -0.90 -5.52 -18.87
N ALA A 32 -0.72 -4.23 -18.54
CA ALA A 32 -1.20 -3.63 -17.29
C ALA A 32 -2.67 -3.19 -17.37
N ALA A 33 -3.21 -3.02 -18.58
CA ALA A 33 -4.56 -2.54 -18.83
C ALA A 33 -5.55 -3.71 -18.89
N THR A 34 -6.34 -3.91 -17.84
CA THR A 34 -7.61 -4.64 -17.98
C THR A 34 -8.53 -3.90 -18.96
N PRO A 35 -9.40 -4.59 -19.73
CA PRO A 35 -10.26 -3.95 -20.72
C PRO A 35 -10.99 -2.72 -20.15
N VAL A 36 -11.01 -1.62 -20.91
CA VAL A 36 -11.36 -0.26 -20.46
C VAL A 36 -12.75 -0.16 -19.80
N ASN A 37 -13.69 -0.98 -20.25
CA ASN A 37 -15.03 -1.13 -19.69
C ASN A 37 -15.01 -1.88 -18.35
N THR A 38 -14.20 -2.93 -18.22
CA THR A 38 -14.05 -3.70 -16.99
C THR A 38 -13.25 -2.93 -15.93
N SER A 39 -12.24 -2.14 -16.33
CA SER A 39 -11.41 -1.35 -15.40
C SER A 39 -12.17 -0.19 -14.78
N LYS A 40 -13.06 0.46 -15.53
CA LYS A 40 -13.94 1.52 -15.01
C LYS A 40 -14.97 0.98 -14.02
N ASP A 41 -15.56 -0.18 -14.30
CA ASP A 41 -16.52 -0.80 -13.39
C ASP A 41 -15.83 -1.33 -12.11
N ILE A 42 -14.67 -1.97 -12.24
CA ILE A 42 -13.86 -2.42 -11.09
C ILE A 42 -13.41 -1.25 -10.23
N SER A 43 -12.92 -0.15 -10.83
CA SER A 43 -12.52 1.05 -10.07
C SER A 43 -13.71 1.69 -9.36
N SER A 44 -14.88 1.77 -10.01
CA SER A 44 -16.10 2.31 -9.39
C SER A 44 -16.61 1.45 -8.22
N ASN A 45 -16.58 0.12 -8.36
CA ASN A 45 -17.00 -0.80 -7.30
C ASN A 45 -16.01 -0.81 -6.14
N SER A 46 -14.71 -0.73 -6.43
CA SER A 46 -13.66 -0.61 -5.41
C SER A 46 -13.82 0.69 -4.62
N ALA A 47 -14.10 1.82 -5.29
CA ALA A 47 -14.33 3.10 -4.64
C ALA A 47 -15.58 3.07 -3.73
N LYS A 48 -16.69 2.46 -4.18
CA LYS A 48 -17.89 2.26 -3.35
C LYS A 48 -17.59 1.42 -2.12
N TYR A 49 -16.90 0.30 -2.29
CA TYR A 49 -16.52 -0.57 -1.17
C TYR A 49 -15.63 0.16 -0.17
N ILE A 50 -14.61 0.89 -0.62
CA ILE A 50 -13.73 1.70 0.23
C ILE A 50 -14.53 2.76 0.99
N ALA A 51 -15.47 3.44 0.33
CA ALA A 51 -16.33 4.43 0.98
C ALA A 51 -17.21 3.79 2.06
N THR A 52 -17.81 2.63 1.77
CA THR A 52 -18.60 1.88 2.75
C THR A 52 -17.77 1.47 3.96
N ILE A 53 -16.56 0.91 3.77
CA ILE A 53 -15.69 0.54 4.88
C ILE A 53 -15.24 1.77 5.68
N SER A 54 -14.86 2.86 5.01
CA SER A 54 -14.45 4.09 5.68
C SER A 54 -15.58 4.69 6.55
N ALA A 55 -16.83 4.57 6.09
CA ALA A 55 -18.00 5.04 6.84
C ALA A 55 -18.40 4.12 8.00
N THR A 56 -18.20 2.81 7.85
CA THR A 56 -18.68 1.81 8.83
C THR A 56 -17.62 1.36 9.83
N ILE A 57 -16.33 1.47 9.49
CA ILE A 57 -15.20 0.99 10.30
C ILE A 57 -14.07 2.05 10.29
N PRO A 58 -14.19 3.13 11.07
CA PRO A 58 -13.26 4.27 11.02
C PRO A 58 -11.83 3.94 11.51
N SER A 59 -11.63 2.79 12.16
CA SER A 59 -10.30 2.27 12.51
C SER A 59 -9.54 1.71 11.31
N ILE A 60 -10.21 1.44 10.18
CA ILE A 60 -9.58 1.11 8.90
C ILE A 60 -9.48 2.38 8.06
N LYS A 61 -8.26 2.84 7.80
CA LYS A 61 -7.96 4.04 7.02
C LYS A 61 -7.30 3.64 5.71
N PHE A 62 -7.73 4.24 4.61
CA PHE A 62 -7.21 3.97 3.28
C PHE A 62 -6.31 5.12 2.81
N HIS A 63 -5.17 4.78 2.23
CA HIS A 63 -4.17 5.73 1.76
C HIS A 63 -3.73 5.34 0.36
N TYR A 64 -3.98 6.20 -0.61
CA TYR A 64 -3.48 6.00 -1.97
C TYR A 64 -2.05 6.52 -2.06
N LEU A 65 -1.13 5.68 -2.54
CA LEU A 65 0.19 6.17 -2.89
C LEU A 65 0.12 7.02 -4.18
N PRO A 66 1.07 7.95 -4.37
CA PRO A 66 1.22 8.67 -5.62
C PRO A 66 1.28 7.72 -6.83
N GLN A 67 0.65 8.15 -7.91
CA GLN A 67 0.66 7.43 -9.18
C GLN A 67 2.09 7.44 -9.75
N ILE A 68 2.56 6.27 -10.20
CA ILE A 68 3.87 6.12 -10.84
C ILE A 68 3.75 6.05 -12.35
N THR A 69 4.87 6.28 -13.02
CA THR A 69 5.02 6.13 -14.45
C THR A 69 5.91 4.93 -14.72
N LEU A 70 5.46 4.01 -15.58
CA LEU A 70 6.28 2.90 -16.02
C LEU A 70 7.40 3.40 -16.94
N PRO A 71 8.62 2.84 -16.84
CA PRO A 71 9.69 3.12 -17.78
C PRO A 71 9.25 2.89 -19.24
N PRO A 72 9.75 3.69 -20.20
CA PRO A 72 9.52 3.45 -21.61
C PRO A 72 9.94 2.03 -21.99
N ASN A 73 9.20 1.39 -22.90
CA ASN A 73 9.48 0.04 -23.39
C ASN A 73 9.38 -1.08 -22.34
N THR A 74 8.62 -0.88 -21.25
CA THR A 74 8.29 -1.96 -20.31
C THR A 74 7.53 -3.07 -21.05
N THR A 75 8.14 -4.25 -21.20
CA THR A 75 7.61 -5.42 -21.94
C THR A 75 7.28 -6.59 -20.99
N LEU A 76 6.86 -6.27 -19.78
CA LEU A 76 6.52 -7.25 -18.74
C LEU A 76 5.10 -7.80 -18.91
N GLY A 77 4.92 -9.08 -18.58
CA GLY A 77 3.61 -9.70 -18.50
C GLY A 77 2.83 -9.26 -17.25
N PRO A 78 1.54 -9.64 -17.14
CA PRO A 78 0.69 -9.20 -16.03
C PRO A 78 1.20 -9.61 -14.64
N VAL A 79 1.81 -10.80 -14.52
CA VAL A 79 2.34 -11.31 -13.25
C VAL A 79 3.59 -10.53 -12.85
N GLU A 80 4.52 -10.33 -13.79
CA GLU A 80 5.74 -9.56 -13.56
C GLU A 80 5.43 -8.10 -13.24
N LEU A 81 4.43 -7.51 -13.91
CA LEU A 81 3.91 -6.18 -13.58
C LEU A 81 3.33 -6.11 -12.17
N GLY A 82 2.73 -7.19 -11.69
CA GLY A 82 2.24 -7.34 -10.32
C GLY A 82 3.32 -7.07 -9.28
N PHE A 83 4.55 -7.57 -9.48
CA PHE A 83 5.71 -7.30 -8.61
C PHE A 83 6.41 -5.97 -8.93
N PHE A 84 6.50 -5.65 -10.22
CA PHE A 84 7.26 -4.50 -10.68
C PHE A 84 6.62 -3.17 -10.27
N ILE A 85 5.30 -3.06 -10.35
CA ILE A 85 4.60 -1.80 -10.01
C ILE A 85 4.76 -1.45 -8.50
N PRO A 86 4.52 -2.37 -7.54
CA PRO A 86 4.79 -2.12 -6.12
C PRO A 86 6.24 -1.76 -5.84
N SER A 87 7.21 -2.47 -6.44
CA SER A 87 8.63 -2.16 -6.23
C SER A 87 9.02 -0.76 -6.71
N LEU A 88 8.46 -0.29 -7.83
CA LEU A 88 8.64 1.10 -8.29
C LEU A 88 8.03 2.13 -7.33
N ASN A 89 7.02 1.73 -6.55
CA ASN A 89 6.35 2.61 -5.58
C ASN A 89 7.06 2.65 -4.21
N ASN A 90 8.11 1.83 -3.99
CA ASN A 90 8.85 1.76 -2.73
C ASN A 90 9.31 3.11 -2.17
N PRO A 91 9.81 4.09 -2.96
CA PRO A 91 10.17 5.40 -2.43
C PRO A 91 8.98 6.14 -1.80
N ASN A 92 7.82 6.08 -2.44
CA ASN A 92 6.60 6.70 -1.90
C ASN A 92 6.09 5.96 -0.66
N LEU A 93 6.17 4.62 -0.67
CA LEU A 93 5.84 3.80 0.49
C LEU A 93 6.76 4.12 1.67
N HIS A 94 8.06 4.28 1.43
CA HIS A 94 9.03 4.65 2.45
C HIS A 94 8.66 5.99 3.10
N GLN A 95 8.40 7.00 2.28
CA GLN A 95 7.97 8.31 2.76
C GLN A 95 6.65 8.24 3.53
N PHE A 96 5.67 7.49 3.04
CA PHE A 96 4.40 7.27 3.73
C PHE A 96 4.62 6.67 5.12
N LEU A 97 5.43 5.62 5.22
CA LEU A 97 5.68 4.97 6.49
C LEU A 97 6.50 5.85 7.45
N GLN A 98 7.47 6.62 6.95
CA GLN A 98 8.18 7.62 7.75
C GLN A 98 7.20 8.63 8.35
N ASN A 99 6.31 9.21 7.56
CA ASN A 99 5.29 10.14 8.04
C ASN A 99 4.33 9.49 9.04
N LEU A 100 3.91 8.25 8.77
CA LEU A 100 3.01 7.51 9.66
C LEU A 100 3.68 7.23 11.02
N SER A 101 4.97 6.89 11.03
CA SER A 101 5.74 6.60 12.24
C SER A 101 5.84 7.79 13.20
N GLN A 102 5.76 9.02 12.68
CA GLN A 102 5.77 10.24 13.49
C GLN A 102 4.49 10.43 14.32
N THR A 103 3.37 9.85 13.88
CA THR A 103 2.06 10.03 14.51
C THR A 103 1.51 8.75 15.13
N SER A 104 2.08 7.59 14.78
CA SER A 104 1.55 6.28 15.16
C SER A 104 2.66 5.27 15.46
N LYS A 105 2.48 4.47 16.51
CA LYS A 105 3.39 3.34 16.80
C LYS A 105 3.05 2.15 15.93
N LEU A 106 3.85 1.90 14.90
CA LEU A 106 3.72 0.72 14.04
C LEU A 106 4.00 -0.57 14.83
N LYS A 107 3.09 -1.54 14.71
CA LYS A 107 3.15 -2.84 15.42
C LYS A 107 3.45 -4.01 14.50
N ALA A 108 2.94 -3.94 13.27
CA ALA A 108 3.10 -4.96 12.26
C ALA A 108 2.98 -4.32 10.88
N PHE A 109 3.57 -4.97 9.89
CA PHE A 109 3.45 -4.63 8.49
C PHE A 109 3.05 -5.91 7.73
N ILE A 110 1.88 -5.89 7.08
CA ILE A 110 1.30 -7.06 6.42
C ILE A 110 1.41 -6.84 4.92
N LEU A 111 2.04 -7.78 4.23
CA LEU A 111 2.30 -7.72 2.80
C LEU A 111 1.35 -8.64 2.04
N ASP A 112 0.92 -8.18 0.87
CA ASP A 112 0.38 -9.06 -0.17
C ASP A 112 1.55 -9.77 -0.87
N PHE A 113 1.27 -10.90 -1.53
CA PHE A 113 2.25 -11.70 -2.28
C PHE A 113 3.05 -10.87 -3.29
N PHE A 114 2.41 -9.91 -3.97
CA PHE A 114 3.06 -9.06 -4.97
C PHE A 114 3.90 -7.91 -4.38
N CYS A 115 3.82 -7.68 -3.08
CA CYS A 115 4.47 -6.56 -2.39
C CYS A 115 5.74 -6.98 -1.64
N ASP A 116 6.40 -8.05 -2.07
CA ASP A 116 7.62 -8.58 -1.43
C ASP A 116 8.74 -7.53 -1.35
N ALA A 117 8.94 -6.73 -2.39
CA ALA A 117 9.93 -5.65 -2.45
C ALA A 117 9.73 -4.57 -1.36
N ALA A 118 8.53 -4.47 -0.78
CA ALA A 118 8.26 -3.54 0.32
C ALA A 118 8.87 -4.00 1.66
N PHE A 119 9.31 -5.27 1.75
CA PHE A 119 10.00 -5.80 2.93
C PHE A 119 11.24 -4.97 3.27
N GLU A 120 12.10 -4.70 2.29
CA GLU A 120 13.32 -3.88 2.44
C GLU A 120 13.02 -2.47 2.96
N VAL A 121 11.93 -1.88 2.48
CA VAL A 121 11.47 -0.55 2.88
C VAL A 121 10.98 -0.55 4.33
N SER A 122 10.26 -1.59 4.74
CA SER A 122 9.71 -1.71 6.10
C SER A 122 10.79 -1.88 7.16
N TRP A 123 11.89 -2.56 6.82
CA TRP A 123 13.00 -2.83 7.74
C TRP A 123 13.80 -1.58 8.09
N SER A 124 13.98 -0.68 7.13
CA SER A 124 14.76 0.57 7.30
C SER A 124 14.27 1.46 8.45
N GLN A 125 13.00 1.38 8.84
CA GLN A 125 12.44 2.21 9.92
C GLN A 125 12.91 1.80 11.32
N HIS A 126 13.22 0.52 11.56
CA HIS A 126 13.78 0.11 12.86
C HIS A 126 15.21 0.64 13.04
N SER A 127 15.98 0.73 11.95
CA SER A 127 17.35 1.26 11.97
C SER A 127 17.39 2.76 12.29
N TYR A 128 16.47 3.56 11.73
CA TYR A 128 16.39 4.99 12.04
C TYR A 128 15.87 5.27 13.46
N LEU A 129 14.91 4.47 13.97
CA LEU A 129 14.44 4.60 15.34
C LEU A 129 15.56 4.32 16.37
N LEU A 130 16.41 3.32 16.09
CA LEU A 130 17.60 3.00 16.89
C LEU A 130 18.69 4.08 16.77
N LEU A 131 18.87 4.68 15.60
CA LEU A 131 19.83 5.77 15.39
C LEU A 131 19.41 7.06 16.12
N LEU A 132 18.13 7.43 16.08
CA LEU A 132 17.60 8.59 16.80
C LEU A 132 17.65 8.39 18.32
N HIS A 133 17.41 7.18 18.83
CA HIS A 133 17.59 6.87 20.25
C HIS A 133 19.07 6.96 20.70
N ASN A 134 20.04 6.71 19.83
CA ASN A 134 21.47 6.78 20.16
C ASN A 134 22.08 8.18 20.03
N LEU A 135 21.47 9.08 19.26
CA LEU A 135 21.98 10.44 19.04
C LEU A 135 21.51 11.46 20.09
N SER A 136 20.67 11.05 21.05
CA SER A 136 20.07 11.93 22.05
C SER A 136 20.66 11.80 23.46
N ARG A 137 21.95 11.44 23.59
CA ARG A 137 22.69 11.44 24.86
C ARG A 137 23.71 12.56 24.94
#